data_AF-A0A6G0YG36-F1
#
_entry.id   AF-A0A6G0YG36-F1
#
_cell.length_a   1.000
_cell.length_b   1.000
_cell.length_c   1.000
_cell.angle_alpha   90.00
_cell.angle_beta   90.00
_cell.angle_gamma   90.00
#
_symmetry.space_group_name_H-M   'P 1'
#
loop_
_entity.id
_entity.type
_entity.pdbx_description
1 polymer ?
#
loop_
_entity_poly.entity_id
_entity_poly.type
_entity_poly.pdbx_seq_one_letter_code
_entity_poly.pdbx_strand_id
1 'polypeptide(L)'
;MLKKIILNIVIVHKYWLCQHASKNKTNKNGVISKRNTVCQALINILKKKNNKDTRKNDSFLKKDPPLCALVQLKLNHNHPINSCGEVRHLRVSDETRNTFLAYFDDGLTASEALHTHESKLMLLNPTKRQVYYIHYEWRKDNYGPIHEPLP
;
A
#
# COMPACT_ATOMS: atom_id res chain seq x y z
N MET A 1 4.90 27.76 -14.43
CA MET A 1 6.18 27.86 -13.69
C MET A 1 5.92 28.09 -12.21
N LEU A 2 5.81 27.04 -11.39
CA LEU A 2 5.74 27.16 -9.93
C LEU A 2 7.17 27.37 -9.40
N LYS A 3 7.60 28.64 -9.37
CA LYS A 3 8.92 29.05 -8.86
C LYS A 3 9.07 28.59 -7.39
N LYS A 4 9.91 27.57 -7.19
CA LYS A 4 11.05 27.42 -6.26
C LYS A 4 11.18 28.28 -4.97
N ILE A 5 10.13 28.93 -4.47
CA ILE A 5 10.23 29.96 -3.41
C ILE A 5 9.79 29.44 -2.02
N ILE A 6 9.16 28.27 -1.90
CA ILE A 6 8.47 27.89 -0.64
C ILE A 6 9.09 26.63 0.01
N LEU A 7 10.40 26.62 0.23
CA LEU A 7 11.01 25.59 1.10
C LEU A 7 11.29 26.11 2.52
N ASN A 8 11.64 27.40 2.70
CA ASN A 8 12.00 27.94 4.02
C ASN A 8 10.84 28.25 4.99
N ILE A 9 9.58 27.99 4.60
CA ILE A 9 8.37 28.34 5.39
C ILE A 9 7.57 27.09 5.80
N VAL A 10 7.82 25.95 5.17
CA VAL A 10 7.04 24.71 5.39
C VAL A 10 7.59 23.98 6.61
N ILE A 11 6.74 23.76 7.62
CA ILE A 11 7.12 22.99 8.82
C ILE A 11 6.91 21.51 8.56
N VAL A 12 5.80 21.17 7.91
CA VAL A 12 5.43 19.78 7.66
C VAL A 12 5.03 19.63 6.21
N HIS A 13 5.64 18.65 5.56
CA HIS A 13 5.25 18.20 4.24
C HIS A 13 4.93 16.71 4.35
N LYS A 14 3.67 16.34 4.13
CA LYS A 14 3.26 14.94 3.99
C LYS A 14 2.68 14.72 2.61
N TYR A 15 3.12 13.64 1.99
CA TYR A 15 2.78 13.30 0.63
C TYR A 15 2.39 11.82 0.56
N TRP A 16 1.19 11.56 0.05
CA TRP A 16 0.67 10.22 -0.15
C TRP A 16 0.32 10.06 -1.63
N LEU A 17 0.73 8.94 -2.19
CA LEU A 17 0.37 8.52 -3.55
C LEU A 17 -0.45 7.25 -3.46
N CYS A 18 -1.45 7.14 -4.32
CA CYS A 18 -2.22 5.92 -4.46
C CYS A 18 -1.29 4.77 -4.82
N GLN A 19 -1.40 3.66 -4.08
CA GLN A 19 -0.59 2.43 -4.22
C GLN A 19 0.93 2.58 -4.01
N HIS A 20 1.46 3.77 -3.71
CA HIS A 20 2.90 4.03 -3.57
C HIS A 20 3.34 4.08 -2.09
N ALA A 21 3.28 2.93 -1.40
CA ALA A 21 4.02 2.78 -0.15
C ALA A 21 5.50 2.48 -0.49
N SER A 22 6.37 3.48 -0.33
CA SER A 22 7.81 3.42 -0.68
C SER A 22 8.55 2.31 0.07
N LYS A 23 8.11 1.99 1.29
CA LYS A 23 8.79 1.08 2.23
C LYS A 23 9.02 -0.34 1.69
N ASN A 24 8.50 -0.70 0.53
CA ASN A 24 8.38 -2.10 0.12
C ASN A 24 8.03 -2.35 -1.36
N LYS A 25 7.99 -1.29 -2.18
CA LYS A 25 7.63 -1.35 -3.62
C LYS A 25 8.67 -0.65 -4.50
N THR A 26 9.92 -0.60 -4.02
CA THR A 26 11.04 -0.06 -4.80
C THR A 26 11.26 -0.93 -6.03
N ASN A 27 11.50 -0.27 -7.16
CA ASN A 27 12.04 -0.89 -8.37
C ASN A 27 13.42 -1.47 -8.03
N LYS A 28 13.49 -2.72 -7.57
CA LYS A 28 14.76 -3.44 -7.59
C LYS A 28 15.12 -3.60 -9.07
N ASN A 29 16.25 -3.03 -9.49
CA ASN A 29 16.81 -3.16 -10.84
C ASN A 29 15.95 -2.53 -11.96
N GLY A 30 15.20 -1.45 -11.69
CA GLY A 30 14.41 -0.75 -12.72
C GLY A 30 13.12 -1.45 -13.16
N VAL A 31 12.81 -2.63 -12.60
CA VAL A 31 11.57 -3.36 -12.89
C VAL A 31 10.45 -2.83 -12.01
N ILE A 32 9.42 -2.28 -12.65
CA ILE A 32 8.18 -1.85 -11.98
C ILE A 32 7.50 -3.09 -11.41
N SER A 33 7.20 -3.08 -10.10
CA SER A 33 6.43 -4.16 -9.49
C SER A 33 5.09 -4.31 -10.21
N LYS A 34 4.67 -5.55 -10.52
CA LYS A 34 3.35 -5.85 -11.10
C LYS A 34 2.17 -5.31 -10.26
N ARG A 35 2.42 -4.95 -9.00
CA ARG A 35 1.44 -4.35 -8.07
C ARG A 35 1.44 -2.82 -8.07
N ASN A 36 2.26 -2.18 -8.88
CA ASN A 36 2.31 -0.73 -9.04
C ASN A 36 1.66 -0.39 -10.38
N THR A 37 0.44 0.16 -10.36
CA THR A 37 -0.23 0.62 -11.58
C THR A 37 0.29 1.97 -12.05
N VAL A 38 1.28 2.57 -11.38
CA VAL A 38 1.79 3.92 -11.65
C VAL A 38 0.66 4.95 -11.59
N CYS A 39 -0.20 4.81 -10.56
CA CYS A 39 -1.31 5.71 -10.34
C CYS A 39 -0.80 7.10 -9.95
N GLN A 40 -1.29 8.14 -10.64
CA GLN A 40 -0.92 9.54 -10.38
C GLN A 40 -1.78 10.21 -9.30
N ALA A 41 -2.78 9.49 -8.78
CA ALA A 41 -3.63 9.99 -7.72
C ALA A 41 -2.81 10.22 -6.44
N LEU A 42 -2.95 11.40 -5.84
CA LEU A 42 -2.11 11.84 -4.73
C LEU A 42 -2.85 12.76 -3.78
N ILE A 43 -2.39 12.76 -2.53
CA ILE A 43 -2.74 13.71 -1.48
C ILE A 43 -1.44 14.37 -1.04
N ASN A 44 -1.33 15.67 -1.25
CA ASN A 44 -0.17 16.47 -0.86
C ASN A 44 -0.60 17.52 0.16
N ILE A 45 -0.09 17.42 1.38
CA ILE A 45 -0.40 18.34 2.49
C ILE A 45 0.87 19.07 2.90
N LEU A 46 0.84 20.39 2.73
CA LEU A 46 1.88 21.32 3.15
C LEU A 46 1.33 22.17 4.31
N LYS A 47 1.98 22.12 5.47
CA LYS A 47 1.69 23.01 6.60
C LYS A 47 2.76 24.07 6.69
N LYS A 48 2.35 25.33 6.56
CA LYS A 48 3.22 26.50 6.66
C LYS A 48 3.33 26.97 8.11
N LYS A 49 4.48 27.53 8.46
CA LYS A 49 4.68 28.25 9.72
C LYS A 49 3.94 29.57 9.69
N ASN A 50 3.08 29.82 10.68
CA ASN A 50 2.48 31.13 10.89
C ASN A 50 3.30 31.91 11.91
N ASN A 51 4.11 32.86 11.45
CA ASN A 51 4.82 33.83 12.29
C ASN A 51 4.68 35.23 11.68
N LYS A 52 5.15 36.26 12.38
CA LYS A 52 5.03 37.66 11.94
C LYS A 52 5.66 37.90 10.56
N ASP A 53 6.76 37.21 10.26
CA ASP A 53 7.50 37.38 8.99
C ASP A 53 6.85 36.65 7.83
N THR A 54 6.33 35.43 8.05
CA THR A 54 5.61 34.68 7.01
C THR A 54 4.26 35.30 6.70
N ARG A 55 3.60 35.91 7.70
CA ARG A 55 2.34 36.65 7.50
C ARG A 55 2.54 37.92 6.68
N LYS A 56 3.71 38.56 6.73
CA LYS A 56 4.01 39.71 5.85
C LYS A 56 4.10 39.31 4.38
N ASN A 57 4.65 38.13 4.11
CA ASN A 57 5.01 37.70 2.75
C ASN A 57 3.94 36.83 2.07
N ASP A 58 3.11 36.12 2.82
CA ASP A 58 2.10 35.20 2.28
C ASP A 58 0.68 35.77 2.36
N SER A 59 0.01 35.93 1.21
CA SER A 59 -1.35 36.46 1.12
C SER A 59 -2.40 35.55 1.80
N PHE A 60 -2.17 34.24 1.85
CA PHE A 60 -3.09 33.29 2.46
C PHE A 60 -3.02 33.29 3.98
N LEU A 61 -1.87 33.65 4.55
CA LEU A 61 -1.70 33.83 6.01
C LEU A 61 -2.26 35.16 6.52
N LYS A 62 -2.55 36.11 5.63
CA LYS A 62 -3.16 37.42 5.98
C LYS A 62 -4.69 37.36 6.11
N LYS A 63 -5.32 36.29 5.65
CA LYS A 63 -6.78 36.10 5.76
C LYS A 63 -7.20 35.86 7.20
N ASP A 64 -8.47 36.09 7.49
CA ASP A 64 -9.09 35.77 8.78
C ASP A 64 -10.22 34.75 8.57
N PRO A 65 -10.09 33.50 9.07
CA PRO A 65 -8.91 32.93 9.74
C PRO A 65 -7.73 32.67 8.77
N PRO A 66 -6.48 32.59 9.28
CA PRO A 66 -5.29 32.41 8.45
C PRO A 66 -5.20 30.99 7.87
N LEU A 67 -5.06 30.89 6.54
CA LEU A 67 -4.98 29.62 5.83
C LEU A 67 -3.54 29.07 5.84
N CYS A 68 -3.22 28.36 6.91
CA CYS A 68 -1.86 27.86 7.18
C CYS A 68 -1.49 26.56 6.44
N ALA A 69 -2.44 25.93 5.76
CA ALA A 69 -2.24 24.66 5.09
C ALA A 69 -2.63 24.75 3.61
N LEU A 70 -1.86 24.06 2.77
CA LEU A 70 -2.19 23.81 1.39
C LEU A 70 -2.39 22.31 1.22
N VAL A 71 -3.61 21.95 0.85
CA VAL A 71 -4.01 20.58 0.56
C VAL A 71 -4.25 20.48 -0.94
N GLN A 72 -3.46 19.65 -1.60
CA GLN A 72 -3.56 19.35 -3.02
C GLN A 72 -4.02 17.90 -3.16
N LEU A 73 -5.17 17.73 -3.82
CA LEU A 73 -5.75 16.43 -4.12
C LEU A 73 -5.71 16.24 -5.63
N LYS A 74 -5.16 15.11 -6.08
CA LYS A 74 -5.39 14.60 -7.45
C LYS A 74 -6.12 13.28 -7.32
N LEU A 75 -7.36 13.24 -7.78
CA LEU A 75 -8.24 12.08 -7.69
C LEU A 75 -8.33 11.30 -9.02
N ASN A 76 -7.41 11.56 -9.95
CA ASN A 76 -7.39 10.85 -11.22
C ASN A 76 -6.69 9.51 -11.04
N HIS A 77 -7.49 8.45 -10.88
CA HIS A 77 -7.01 7.09 -10.78
C HIS A 77 -7.01 6.41 -12.16
N ASN A 78 -6.00 5.57 -12.41
CA ASN A 78 -5.92 4.73 -13.61
C ASN A 78 -6.38 3.28 -13.36
N HIS A 79 -7.04 3.06 -12.22
CA HIS A 79 -7.57 1.78 -11.77
C HIS A 79 -8.88 2.03 -11.03
N PRO A 80 -9.78 1.03 -10.94
CA PRO A 80 -10.98 1.15 -10.12
C PRO A 80 -10.60 1.40 -8.65
N ILE A 81 -11.48 2.09 -7.92
CA ILE A 81 -11.36 2.40 -6.49
C ILE A 81 -12.56 1.75 -5.78
N ASN A 82 -12.37 1.22 -4.57
CA ASN A 82 -13.38 0.52 -3.77
C ASN A 82 -13.93 -0.76 -4.42
N SER A 83 -13.14 -1.42 -5.26
CA SER A 83 -13.46 -2.68 -5.94
C SER A 83 -12.67 -3.86 -5.36
N CYS A 84 -13.24 -5.07 -5.44
CA CYS A 84 -12.51 -6.31 -5.10
C CYS A 84 -11.21 -6.46 -5.92
N GLY A 85 -11.17 -5.89 -7.12
CA GLY A 85 -10.00 -5.82 -7.99
C GLY A 85 -8.83 -5.01 -7.42
N GLU A 86 -9.00 -4.20 -6.38
CA GLU A 86 -7.88 -3.51 -5.72
C GLU A 86 -7.14 -4.38 -4.72
N VAL A 87 -7.87 -5.28 -4.06
CA VAL A 87 -7.33 -6.11 -2.97
C VAL A 87 -6.22 -7.03 -3.50
N ARG A 88 -6.29 -7.43 -4.79
CA ARG A 88 -5.23 -8.19 -5.49
C ARG A 88 -3.88 -7.46 -5.61
N HIS A 89 -3.89 -6.14 -5.54
CA HIS A 89 -2.68 -5.30 -5.61
C HIS A 89 -2.08 -5.03 -4.23
N LEU A 90 -2.82 -5.36 -3.16
CA LEU A 90 -2.33 -5.31 -1.79
C LEU A 90 -1.41 -6.49 -1.52
N ARG A 91 -0.58 -6.35 -0.48
CA ARG A 91 0.14 -7.50 0.06
C ARG A 91 -0.85 -8.33 0.89
N VAL A 92 -0.57 -9.63 0.98
CA VAL A 92 -1.22 -10.48 1.96
C VAL A 92 -0.79 -9.96 3.33
N SER A 93 -1.74 -9.68 4.22
CA SER A 93 -1.44 -9.30 5.60
C SER A 93 -0.91 -10.51 6.37
N ASP A 94 -0.19 -10.27 7.46
CA ASP A 94 0.29 -11.36 8.32
C ASP A 94 -0.89 -12.14 8.93
N GLU A 95 -1.99 -11.46 9.26
CA GLU A 95 -3.25 -12.09 9.69
C GLU A 95 -3.78 -13.08 8.66
N THR A 96 -3.94 -12.65 7.41
CA THR A 96 -4.41 -13.53 6.33
C THR A 96 -3.43 -14.68 6.12
N ARG A 97 -2.12 -14.43 6.17
CA ARG A 97 -1.11 -15.48 6.05
C ARG A 97 -1.30 -16.52 7.16
N ASN A 98 -1.44 -16.09 8.42
CA ASN A 98 -1.65 -16.98 9.56
C ASN A 98 -2.94 -17.80 9.43
N THR A 99 -4.01 -17.21 8.90
CA THR A 99 -5.25 -17.96 8.61
C THR A 99 -5.00 -19.08 7.60
N PHE A 100 -4.22 -18.84 6.54
CA PHE A 100 -3.87 -19.88 5.58
C PHE A 100 -2.97 -20.95 6.18
N LEU A 101 -2.02 -20.58 7.06
CA LEU A 101 -1.20 -21.56 7.76
C LEU A 101 -2.08 -22.48 8.63
N ALA A 102 -3.04 -21.93 9.38
CA ALA A 102 -3.99 -22.72 10.15
C ALA A 102 -4.81 -23.68 9.27
N TYR A 103 -5.25 -23.25 8.08
CA TYR A 103 -5.93 -24.17 7.14
C TYR A 103 -5.03 -25.33 6.72
N PHE A 104 -3.73 -25.10 6.53
CA PHE A 104 -2.80 -26.16 6.17
C PHE A 104 -2.50 -27.09 7.35
N ASP A 105 -2.41 -26.55 8.56
CA ASP A 105 -2.29 -27.34 9.79
C ASP A 105 -3.53 -28.22 10.03
N ASP A 106 -4.72 -27.73 9.65
CA ASP A 106 -5.98 -28.49 9.63
C ASP A 106 -6.03 -29.55 8.50
N GLY A 107 -4.99 -29.64 7.66
CA GLY A 107 -4.86 -30.63 6.60
C GLY A 107 -5.48 -30.23 5.26
N LEU A 108 -5.93 -28.99 5.08
CA LEU A 108 -6.50 -28.54 3.81
C LEU A 108 -5.40 -28.36 2.75
N THR A 109 -5.70 -28.78 1.52
CA THR A 109 -4.85 -28.45 0.38
C THR A 109 -4.93 -26.95 0.04
N ALA A 110 -3.94 -26.44 -0.70
CA ALA A 110 -3.95 -25.06 -1.18
C ALA A 110 -5.23 -24.67 -1.95
N SER A 111 -5.87 -25.61 -2.63
CA SER A 111 -7.12 -25.37 -3.37
C SER A 111 -8.33 -25.30 -2.43
N GLU A 112 -8.43 -26.21 -1.47
CA GLU A 112 -9.51 -26.25 -0.48
C GLU A 112 -9.44 -25.07 0.48
N ALA A 113 -8.23 -24.70 0.92
CA ALA A 113 -7.99 -23.52 1.74
C ALA A 113 -8.46 -22.24 1.03
N LEU A 114 -8.18 -22.13 -0.28
CA LEU A 114 -8.61 -20.98 -1.09
C LEU A 114 -10.13 -20.94 -1.22
N HIS A 115 -10.77 -22.08 -1.53
CA HIS A 115 -12.23 -22.16 -1.63
C HIS A 115 -12.94 -21.87 -0.29
N THR A 116 -12.38 -22.38 0.81
CA THR A 116 -12.88 -22.13 2.16
C THR A 116 -12.75 -20.67 2.55
N HIS A 117 -11.61 -20.04 2.22
CA HIS A 117 -11.37 -18.64 2.48
C HIS A 117 -12.34 -17.74 1.69
N GLU A 118 -12.51 -18.02 0.39
CA GLU A 118 -13.45 -17.32 -0.48
C GLU A 118 -14.89 -17.41 0.04
N SER A 119 -15.30 -18.61 0.46
CA SER A 119 -16.64 -18.86 1.01
C SER A 119 -16.91 -18.12 2.32
N LYS A 120 -15.89 -17.94 3.17
CA LYS A 120 -16.03 -17.28 4.48
C LYS A 120 -16.00 -15.74 4.41
N LEU A 121 -15.20 -15.15 3.51
CA LEU A 121 -14.91 -13.72 3.55
C LEU A 121 -15.50 -12.90 2.39
N MET A 122 -16.03 -13.54 1.34
CA MET A 122 -16.55 -12.87 0.13
C MET A 122 -15.58 -11.86 -0.52
N LEU A 123 -14.31 -11.83 -0.11
CA LEU A 123 -13.26 -10.90 -0.52
C LEU A 123 -11.99 -11.69 -0.87
N LEU A 124 -11.38 -11.36 -2.00
CA LEU A 124 -10.32 -12.16 -2.61
C LEU A 124 -8.94 -11.48 -2.43
N ASN A 125 -8.21 -11.90 -1.40
CA ASN A 125 -6.77 -11.69 -1.22
C ASN A 125 -6.29 -12.71 -0.18
N PRO A 126 -5.47 -13.73 -0.51
CA PRO A 126 -4.43 -13.77 -1.56
C PRO A 126 -4.89 -14.27 -2.93
N THR A 127 -4.07 -14.03 -3.96
CA THR A 127 -4.22 -14.71 -5.27
C THR A 127 -3.87 -16.20 -5.16
N LYS A 128 -4.42 -17.04 -6.06
CA LYS A 128 -4.09 -18.47 -6.15
C LYS A 128 -2.59 -18.74 -6.12
N ARG A 129 -1.80 -18.03 -6.94
CA ARG A 129 -0.34 -18.17 -6.95
C ARG A 129 0.31 -17.89 -5.60
N GLN A 130 -0.21 -16.91 -4.85
CA GLN A 130 0.30 -16.60 -3.51
C GLN A 130 -0.05 -17.69 -2.51
N VAL A 131 -1.29 -18.21 -2.54
CA VAL A 131 -1.68 -19.33 -1.65
C VAL A 131 -0.81 -20.56 -1.90
N TYR A 132 -0.58 -20.93 -3.16
CA TYR A 132 0.31 -22.04 -3.50
C TYR A 132 1.76 -21.80 -3.05
N TYR A 133 2.23 -20.56 -3.12
CA TYR A 133 3.54 -20.21 -2.60
C TYR A 133 3.61 -20.32 -1.07
N ILE A 134 2.59 -19.84 -0.34
CA ILE A 134 2.53 -19.97 1.13
C ILE A 134 2.50 -21.46 1.52
N HIS A 135 1.70 -22.27 0.84
CA HIS A 135 1.63 -23.71 1.07
C HIS A 135 2.97 -24.42 0.79
N TYR A 136 3.69 -24.01 -0.26
CA TYR A 136 5.01 -24.54 -0.56
C TYR A 136 6.02 -24.24 0.57
N GLU A 137 6.06 -23.00 1.05
CA GLU A 137 6.94 -22.60 2.17
C GLU A 137 6.55 -23.36 3.44
N TRP A 138 5.27 -23.42 3.79
CA TRP A 138 4.78 -24.19 4.94
C TRP A 138 5.15 -25.67 4.85
N ARG A 139 4.99 -26.30 3.67
CA ARG A 139 5.39 -27.71 3.49
C ARG A 139 6.88 -27.88 3.68
N LYS A 140 7.69 -26.97 3.12
CA LYS A 140 9.14 -27.02 3.24
C LYS A 140 9.58 -26.95 4.69
N ASP A 141 8.92 -26.12 5.50
CA ASP A 141 9.24 -25.95 6.91
C ASP A 141 8.82 -27.17 7.77
N ASN A 142 7.71 -27.84 7.41
CA ASN A 142 7.19 -28.97 8.19
C ASN A 142 7.69 -30.36 7.72
N TYR A 143 7.89 -30.54 6.40
CA TYR A 143 8.20 -31.83 5.78
C TYR A 143 9.49 -31.82 4.96
N GLY A 144 10.19 -30.68 4.87
CA GLY A 144 11.36 -30.51 4.03
C GLY A 144 11.06 -30.25 2.55
N PRO A 145 12.08 -29.89 1.75
CA PRO A 145 11.94 -29.79 0.31
C PRO A 145 11.57 -31.14 -0.33
N ILE A 146 10.85 -31.10 -1.45
CA ILE A 146 10.36 -32.31 -2.16
C ILE A 146 11.50 -33.29 -2.49
N HIS A 147 12.70 -32.78 -2.72
CA HIS A 147 13.86 -33.58 -3.11
C HIS A 147 14.70 -34.07 -1.92
N GLU A 148 14.42 -33.59 -0.70
CA GLU A 148 15.14 -33.95 0.52
C GLU A 148 14.21 -33.73 1.73
N PRO A 149 13.26 -34.64 1.96
CA PRO A 149 12.29 -34.49 3.04
C PRO A 149 12.98 -34.53 4.41
N LEU A 150 12.38 -33.84 5.38
CA LEU A 150 12.84 -33.89 6.77
C LEU A 150 12.65 -35.32 7.32
N PRO A 151 13.62 -35.83 8.12
CA PRO A 151 13.57 -37.17 8.69
C PRO A 151 12.44 -37.34 9.72
#